data_AF-A0A2D6MIH1-F1
#
_entry.id   AF-A0A2D6MIH1-F1
#
_cell.length_a   1.000
_cell.length_b   1.000
_cell.length_c   1.000
_cell.angle_alpha   90.00
_cell.angle_beta   90.00
_cell.angle_gamma   90.00
#
_symmetry.space_group_name_H-M   'P 1'
#
loop_
_entity.id
_entity.type
_entity.pdbx_description
1 polymer ?
#
loop_
_entity_poly.entity_id
_entity_poly.type
_entity_poly.pdbx_seq_one_letter_code
_entity_poly.pdbx_strand_id
1 'polypeptide(L)'
;MENNTEILELIINEEDDDSGISFISLVDQPATEKLWLSFNKQKPLNFEFKIQDEEKRIVSGYFIVSDLPIPRLNDANEKFFVVFKKDTINKIVNKFFKQGYSNKINLMHDQETEGVYLIESLIIDNERGSIAPKGFEKVPNGSWWGSLRVENNEVWELVKNGKVK
;
A
#
# COMPACT_ATOMS: atom_id res chain seq x y z
N MET A 1 31.77 4.53 -11.74
CA MET A 1 31.19 3.17 -11.76
C MET A 1 29.69 3.38 -11.67
N GLU A 2 28.97 3.14 -12.76
CA GLU A 2 27.50 3.14 -12.73
C GLU A 2 27.07 1.96 -11.88
N ASN A 3 26.59 2.23 -10.67
CA ASN A 3 25.92 1.21 -9.85
C ASN A 3 24.63 0.84 -10.57
N ASN A 4 24.71 -0.15 -11.46
CA ASN A 4 23.56 -0.72 -12.14
C ASN A 4 22.73 -1.45 -11.09
N THR A 5 21.82 -0.71 -10.49
CA THR A 5 21.01 -1.16 -9.37
C THR A 5 19.90 -2.04 -9.93
N GLU A 6 19.89 -3.32 -9.56
CA GLU A 6 18.93 -4.30 -10.08
C GLU A 6 17.50 -3.95 -9.62
N ILE A 7 16.57 -3.89 -10.58
CA ILE A 7 15.14 -3.71 -10.36
C ILE A 7 14.43 -4.95 -10.86
N LEU A 8 13.77 -5.67 -9.95
CA LEU A 8 13.02 -6.88 -10.23
C LEU A 8 11.52 -6.58 -10.20
N GLU A 9 10.78 -7.13 -11.16
CA GLU A 9 9.31 -7.11 -11.08
C GLU A 9 8.84 -8.27 -10.19
N LEU A 10 8.02 -7.96 -9.19
CA LEU A 10 7.28 -8.99 -8.47
C LEU A 10 6.04 -9.35 -9.28
N ILE A 11 5.86 -10.66 -9.50
CA ILE A 11 4.72 -11.24 -10.21
C ILE A 11 4.03 -12.17 -9.23
N ILE A 12 2.70 -12.18 -9.26
CA ILE A 12 1.91 -13.14 -8.50
C ILE A 12 1.21 -14.12 -9.43
N ASN A 13 0.91 -15.29 -8.90
CA ASN A 13 0.12 -16.32 -9.53
C ASN A 13 -1.25 -16.38 -8.83
N GLU A 14 -2.32 -16.18 -9.60
CA GLU A 14 -3.68 -16.09 -9.05
C GLU A 14 -4.22 -17.45 -8.59
N GLU A 15 -3.60 -18.55 -9.01
CA GLU A 15 -4.05 -19.92 -8.79
C GLU A 15 -3.37 -20.63 -7.61
N ASP A 16 -2.25 -20.10 -7.09
CA ASP A 16 -1.65 -20.65 -5.86
C ASP A 16 -2.17 -19.94 -4.62
N ASP A 17 -1.88 -20.48 -3.43
CA ASP A 17 -2.17 -19.79 -2.17
C ASP A 17 -0.96 -19.00 -1.63
N ASP A 18 0.22 -19.22 -2.21
CA ASP A 18 1.51 -18.72 -1.71
C ASP A 18 1.84 -17.29 -2.17
N SER A 19 1.21 -16.79 -3.23
CA SER A 19 1.47 -15.46 -3.77
C SER A 19 0.28 -14.50 -3.61
N GLY A 20 0.54 -13.20 -3.53
CA GLY A 20 -0.50 -12.18 -3.36
C GLY A 20 -0.39 -11.42 -2.05
N ILE A 21 -1.47 -10.76 -1.67
CA ILE A 21 -1.58 -10.00 -0.42
C ILE A 21 -2.76 -10.57 0.35
N SER A 22 -2.51 -10.96 1.60
CA SER A 22 -3.54 -11.47 2.51
C SER A 22 -3.98 -10.44 3.55
N PHE A 23 -3.13 -9.46 3.84
CA PHE A 23 -3.39 -8.42 4.84
C PHE A 23 -3.05 -7.04 4.31
N ILE A 24 -3.88 -6.05 4.64
CA ILE A 24 -3.49 -4.64 4.59
C ILE A 24 -2.88 -4.28 5.94
N SER A 25 -1.68 -3.71 5.92
CA SER A 25 -0.93 -3.39 7.15
C SER A 25 -0.95 -1.90 7.44
N LEU A 26 -1.32 -1.53 8.66
CA LEU A 26 -1.09 -0.20 9.22
C LEU A 26 0.29 -0.22 9.88
N VAL A 27 1.20 0.65 9.42
CA VAL A 27 2.62 0.62 9.83
C VAL A 27 3.11 2.01 10.23
N ASP A 28 4.17 2.10 11.03
CA ASP A 28 4.77 3.40 11.39
C ASP A 28 5.56 4.01 10.23
N GLN A 29 6.15 3.17 9.39
CA GLN A 29 7.01 3.56 8.29
C GLN A 29 6.75 2.72 7.03
N PRO A 30 5.83 3.16 6.15
CA PRO A 30 5.57 2.52 4.88
C PRO A 30 6.85 2.35 4.06
N ALA A 31 7.01 1.20 3.41
CA ALA A 31 8.18 0.91 2.59
C ALA A 31 8.37 1.93 1.43
N THR A 32 7.27 2.53 0.99
CA THR A 32 7.19 3.60 -0.01
C THR A 32 7.76 4.93 0.50
N GLU A 33 7.57 5.26 1.78
CA GLU A 33 8.11 6.47 2.43
C GLU A 33 9.63 6.38 2.59
N LYS A 34 10.16 5.22 3.04
CA LYS A 34 11.60 4.99 3.17
C LYS A 34 12.33 5.15 1.83
N LEU A 35 11.71 4.70 0.74
CA LEU A 35 12.24 4.91 -0.60
C LEU A 35 12.22 6.39 -0.98
N TRP A 36 11.09 7.07 -0.81
CA TRP A 36 10.97 8.46 -1.25
C TRP A 36 12.02 9.37 -0.60
N LEU A 37 12.22 9.22 0.72
CA LEU A 37 13.28 9.91 1.47
C LEU A 37 14.68 9.61 0.94
N SER A 38 14.90 8.38 0.42
CA SER A 38 16.19 7.94 -0.12
C SER A 38 16.47 8.45 -1.54
N PHE A 39 15.44 8.77 -2.34
CA PHE A 39 15.58 9.01 -3.79
C PHE A 39 15.25 10.44 -4.28
N ASN A 40 14.34 11.18 -3.64
CA ASN A 40 13.85 12.45 -4.20
C ASN A 40 13.88 13.63 -3.23
N LYS A 41 14.57 14.73 -3.64
CA LYS A 41 14.58 16.03 -2.95
C LYS A 41 13.36 16.92 -3.27
N GLN A 42 12.36 16.41 -4.01
CA GLN A 42 11.15 17.15 -4.39
C GLN A 42 9.93 16.71 -3.56
N LYS A 43 8.88 17.55 -3.55
CA LYS A 43 7.70 17.45 -2.66
C LYS A 43 7.21 16.00 -2.50
N PRO A 44 6.96 15.53 -1.26
CA PRO A 44 6.56 14.16 -1.00
C PRO A 44 5.31 13.78 -1.79
N LEU A 45 5.42 12.71 -2.58
CA LEU A 45 4.24 11.88 -2.84
C LEU A 45 3.85 11.35 -1.46
N ASN A 46 2.71 11.82 -0.96
CA ASN A 46 2.30 11.52 0.40
C ASN A 46 1.62 10.15 0.39
N PHE A 47 2.44 9.11 0.55
CA PHE A 47 2.03 7.69 0.54
C PHE A 47 1.47 7.22 1.88
N GLU A 48 1.47 8.11 2.87
CA GLU A 48 0.87 7.89 4.19
C GLU A 48 -0.65 7.83 4.07
N PHE A 49 -1.25 6.94 4.88
CA PHE A 49 -2.65 6.98 5.20
C PHE A 49 -3.01 8.33 5.83
N LYS A 50 -4.05 8.99 5.31
CA LYS A 50 -4.57 10.26 5.81
C LYS A 50 -5.97 10.09 6.37
N ILE A 51 -6.23 10.67 7.53
CA ILE A 51 -7.58 10.79 8.07
C ILE A 51 -8.42 11.60 7.07
N GLN A 52 -9.47 10.96 6.53
CA GLN A 52 -10.44 11.60 5.64
C GLN A 52 -11.66 12.13 6.40
N ASP A 53 -12.04 11.43 7.48
CA ASP A 53 -13.17 11.79 8.32
C ASP A 53 -12.89 11.30 9.74
N GLU A 54 -12.66 12.22 10.67
CA GLU A 54 -12.31 11.88 12.05
C GLU A 54 -13.52 11.32 12.83
N GLU A 55 -14.72 11.84 12.57
CA GLU A 55 -15.96 11.41 13.24
C GLU A 55 -16.34 9.99 12.81
N LYS A 56 -16.26 9.70 11.51
CA LYS A 56 -16.52 8.38 10.95
C LYS A 56 -15.33 7.42 11.07
N ARG A 57 -14.18 7.90 11.57
CA ARG A 57 -12.93 7.14 11.73
C ARG A 57 -12.45 6.50 10.43
N ILE A 58 -12.40 7.31 9.37
CA ILE A 58 -11.98 6.88 8.02
C ILE A 58 -10.58 7.36 7.76
N VAL A 59 -9.71 6.44 7.35
CA VAL A 59 -8.34 6.71 6.92
C VAL A 59 -8.12 6.12 5.53
N SER A 60 -7.43 6.85 4.65
CA SER A 60 -7.26 6.44 3.25
C SER A 60 -5.85 6.65 2.74
N GLY A 61 -5.41 5.79 1.83
CA GLY A 61 -4.03 5.78 1.35
C GLY A 61 -3.81 4.80 0.21
N TYR A 62 -2.57 4.76 -0.29
CA TYR A 62 -2.16 3.77 -1.28
C TYR A 62 -1.66 2.51 -0.59
N PHE A 63 -2.28 1.37 -0.88
CA PHE A 63 -1.75 0.07 -0.49
C PHE A 63 -0.55 -0.31 -1.37
N ILE A 64 -0.63 -0.01 -2.67
CA ILE A 64 0.45 -0.21 -3.64
C ILE A 64 0.45 0.93 -4.65
N VAL A 65 1.63 1.43 -5.00
CA VAL A 65 1.81 2.40 -6.09
C VAL A 65 2.52 1.70 -7.23
N SER A 66 1.92 1.73 -8.43
CA SER A 66 2.50 1.08 -9.61
C SER A 66 3.86 1.68 -9.93
N ASP A 67 4.79 0.81 -10.34
CA ASP A 67 6.14 1.16 -10.81
C ASP A 67 7.02 1.88 -9.77
N LEU A 68 6.57 1.98 -8.51
CA LEU A 68 7.37 2.53 -7.43
C LEU A 68 8.42 1.49 -6.99
N PRO A 69 9.73 1.76 -7.14
CA PRO A 69 10.77 0.84 -6.65
C PRO A 69 10.67 0.68 -5.13
N ILE A 70 10.89 -0.49 -4.58
CA ILE A 70 10.86 -0.72 -3.13
C ILE A 70 12.18 -1.38 -2.75
N PRO A 71 12.98 -0.81 -1.83
CA PRO A 71 14.28 -1.35 -1.52
C PRO A 71 14.13 -2.68 -0.78
N ARG A 72 15.00 -3.63 -1.12
CA ARG A 72 15.13 -4.93 -0.48
C ARG A 72 16.60 -5.23 -0.24
N LEU A 73 16.85 -6.09 0.75
CA LEU A 73 18.16 -6.67 1.01
C LEU A 73 18.06 -8.15 0.72
N ASN A 74 19.05 -8.71 0.03
CA ASN A 74 19.19 -10.16 -0.11
C ASN A 74 19.90 -10.76 1.12
N ASP A 75 20.10 -12.07 1.13
CA ASP A 75 20.77 -12.79 2.23
C ASP A 75 22.22 -12.32 2.47
N ALA A 76 22.83 -11.68 1.47
CA ALA A 76 24.17 -11.09 1.55
C ALA A 76 24.17 -9.60 1.98
N ASN A 77 23.03 -9.05 2.40
CA ASN A 77 22.82 -7.62 2.70
C ASN A 77 23.07 -6.67 1.51
N GLU A 78 22.99 -7.17 0.28
CA GLU A 78 23.10 -6.35 -0.92
C GLU A 78 21.74 -5.73 -1.26
N LYS A 79 21.77 -4.44 -1.62
CA LYS A 79 20.56 -3.67 -1.92
C LYS A 79 20.12 -3.90 -3.36
N PHE A 80 18.87 -4.31 -3.53
CA PHE A 80 18.16 -4.35 -4.82
C PHE A 80 16.78 -3.71 -4.67
N PHE A 81 16.04 -3.59 -5.77
CA PHE A 81 14.71 -3.00 -5.78
C PHE A 81 13.71 -3.96 -6.38
N VAL A 82 12.50 -3.90 -5.86
CA VAL A 82 11.34 -4.57 -6.44
C VAL A 82 10.30 -3.57 -6.89
N VAL A 83 9.54 -3.87 -7.93
CA VAL A 83 8.39 -3.09 -8.38
C VAL A 83 7.16 -3.98 -8.54
N PHE A 84 5.98 -3.39 -8.36
CA PHE A 84 4.72 -3.99 -8.79
C PHE A 84 4.20 -3.19 -9.98
N LYS A 85 3.96 -3.87 -11.11
CA LYS A 85 3.35 -3.24 -12.30
C LYS A 85 1.82 -3.30 -12.24
N LYS A 86 1.17 -2.44 -13.03
CA LYS A 86 -0.30 -2.39 -13.20
C LYS A 86 -0.94 -3.77 -13.30
N ASP A 87 -0.42 -4.66 -14.14
CA ASP A 87 -1.01 -5.98 -14.34
C ASP A 87 -0.91 -6.86 -13.09
N THR A 88 0.25 -6.89 -12.42
CA THR A 88 0.40 -7.61 -11.15
C THR A 88 -0.52 -7.04 -10.07
N ILE A 89 -0.63 -5.71 -9.98
CA ILE A 89 -1.50 -5.07 -8.97
C ILE A 89 -2.97 -5.43 -9.21
N ASN A 90 -3.43 -5.44 -10.47
CA ASN A 90 -4.78 -5.88 -10.80
C ASN A 90 -5.05 -7.32 -10.33
N LYS A 91 -4.09 -8.23 -10.54
CA LYS A 91 -4.18 -9.62 -10.06
C LYS A 91 -4.27 -9.68 -8.54
N ILE A 92 -3.42 -8.92 -7.85
CA ILE A 92 -3.41 -8.85 -6.38
C ILE A 92 -4.79 -8.42 -5.86
N VAL A 93 -5.35 -7.34 -6.42
CA VAL A 93 -6.64 -6.81 -5.98
C VAL A 93 -7.78 -7.81 -6.25
N ASN A 94 -7.84 -8.40 -7.44
CA ASN A 94 -8.86 -9.41 -7.75
C ASN A 94 -8.78 -10.60 -6.80
N LYS A 95 -7.57 -11.12 -6.54
CA LYS A 95 -7.36 -12.25 -5.61
C LYS A 95 -7.77 -11.88 -4.18
N PHE A 96 -7.34 -10.72 -3.69
CA PHE A 96 -7.69 -10.20 -2.36
C PHE A 96 -9.21 -10.15 -2.13
N PHE A 97 -9.97 -9.62 -3.09
CA PHE A 97 -11.42 -9.58 -3.00
C PHE A 97 -12.09 -10.94 -3.18
N LYS A 98 -11.57 -11.79 -4.08
CA LYS A 98 -12.06 -13.18 -4.27
C LYS A 98 -11.94 -13.99 -2.97
N GLN A 99 -10.90 -13.75 -2.19
CA GLN A 99 -10.66 -14.41 -0.90
C GLN A 99 -11.42 -13.78 0.28
N GLY A 100 -12.11 -12.66 0.07
CA GLY A 100 -12.89 -11.99 1.12
C GLY A 100 -12.03 -11.27 2.16
N TYR A 101 -10.81 -10.85 1.80
CA TYR A 101 -9.83 -10.29 2.74
C TYR A 101 -10.06 -8.83 3.13
N SER A 102 -11.22 -8.25 2.82
CA SER A 102 -11.56 -6.85 3.16
C SER A 102 -11.49 -6.53 4.66
N ASN A 103 -11.56 -7.52 5.55
CA ASN A 103 -11.39 -7.36 7.00
C ASN A 103 -10.05 -7.89 7.53
N LYS A 104 -9.13 -8.32 6.66
CA LYS A 104 -7.79 -8.79 7.03
C LYS A 104 -6.84 -7.61 7.14
N ILE A 105 -6.83 -7.00 8.32
CA ILE A 105 -5.96 -5.87 8.64
C ILE A 105 -5.01 -6.29 9.75
N ASN A 106 -3.75 -5.86 9.72
CA ASN A 106 -2.82 -6.05 10.84
C ASN A 106 -2.02 -4.78 11.14
N LEU A 107 -1.37 -4.77 12.30
CA LEU A 107 -0.43 -3.72 12.70
C LEU A 107 0.99 -4.24 12.49
N MET A 108 1.88 -3.44 11.90
CA MET A 108 3.31 -3.74 11.79
C MET A 108 3.66 -5.10 11.15
N HIS A 109 2.80 -5.61 10.25
CA HIS A 109 2.90 -6.96 9.68
C HIS A 109 2.87 -8.11 10.70
N ASP A 110 2.38 -7.84 11.91
CA ASP A 110 2.23 -8.81 13.00
C ASP A 110 0.77 -9.32 13.04
N GLN A 111 0.20 -9.47 14.23
CA GLN A 111 -1.13 -10.05 14.42
C GLN A 111 -2.25 -9.20 13.81
N GLU A 112 -3.26 -9.92 13.32
CA GLU A 112 -4.51 -9.36 12.82
C GLU A 112 -5.15 -8.45 13.88
N THR A 113 -5.66 -7.31 13.44
CA THR A 113 -6.34 -6.35 14.29
C THR A 113 -7.84 -6.39 14.01
N GLU A 114 -8.64 -6.53 15.07
CA GLU A 114 -10.09 -6.54 14.97
C GLU A 114 -10.64 -5.12 14.86
N GLY A 115 -11.84 -4.99 14.28
CA GLY A 115 -12.54 -3.71 14.21
C GLY A 115 -11.93 -2.72 13.21
N VAL A 116 -11.15 -3.21 12.24
CA VAL A 116 -10.64 -2.42 11.11
C VAL A 116 -10.97 -3.16 9.81
N TYR A 117 -11.53 -2.46 8.84
CA TYR A 117 -11.93 -3.06 7.58
C TYR A 117 -11.98 -2.06 6.43
N LEU A 118 -11.80 -2.59 5.23
CA LEU A 118 -11.84 -1.87 3.96
C LEU A 118 -13.28 -1.49 3.60
N ILE A 119 -13.51 -0.20 3.39
CA ILE A 119 -14.81 0.35 2.95
C ILE A 119 -14.76 0.88 1.51
N GLU A 120 -13.58 1.21 1.00
CA GLU A 120 -13.39 1.69 -0.37
C GLU A 120 -12.10 1.10 -0.94
N SER A 121 -12.14 0.72 -2.22
CA SER A 121 -10.98 0.22 -2.95
C SER A 121 -11.05 0.66 -4.40
N LEU A 122 -9.95 1.20 -4.90
CA LEU A 122 -9.85 1.77 -6.23
C LEU A 122 -8.49 1.45 -6.85
N ILE A 123 -8.51 0.79 -8.01
CA ILE A 123 -7.38 0.82 -8.93
C ILE A 123 -7.47 2.12 -9.72
N ILE A 124 -6.42 2.93 -9.67
CA ILE A 124 -6.35 4.16 -10.45
C ILE A 124 -6.24 3.81 -11.93
N ASP A 125 -7.23 4.22 -12.71
CA ASP A 125 -7.28 4.04 -14.15
C ASP A 125 -7.99 5.25 -14.76
N ASN A 126 -7.20 6.27 -15.10
CA ASN A 126 -7.72 7.52 -15.64
C ASN A 126 -8.42 7.34 -16.99
N GLU A 127 -8.04 6.32 -17.78
CA GLU A 127 -8.66 6.01 -19.07
C GLU A 127 -10.07 5.43 -18.87
N ARG A 128 -10.25 4.62 -17.82
CA ARG A 128 -11.56 4.08 -17.40
C ARG A 128 -12.39 5.06 -16.56
N GLY A 129 -11.83 6.21 -16.20
CA GLY A 129 -12.49 7.19 -15.32
C GLY A 129 -12.39 6.90 -13.82
N SER A 130 -11.56 5.93 -13.42
CA SER A 130 -11.20 5.67 -12.01
C SER A 130 -10.07 6.61 -11.60
N ILE A 131 -10.42 7.86 -11.37
CA ILE A 131 -9.48 8.95 -11.08
C ILE A 131 -9.07 8.91 -9.60
N ALA A 132 -7.80 9.20 -9.32
CA ALA A 132 -7.30 9.33 -7.96
C ALA A 132 -8.12 10.34 -7.14
N PRO A 133 -8.52 10.01 -5.89
CA PRO A 133 -9.22 10.95 -5.03
C PRO A 133 -8.41 12.21 -4.75
N LYS A 134 -9.11 13.30 -4.42
CA LYS A 134 -8.47 14.59 -4.14
C LYS A 134 -7.47 14.47 -3.00
N GLY A 135 -6.26 15.00 -3.18
CA GLY A 135 -5.16 14.91 -2.21
C GLY A 135 -4.31 13.63 -2.32
N PHE A 136 -4.64 12.73 -3.26
CA PHE A 136 -3.91 11.51 -3.60
C PHE A 136 -3.46 11.49 -5.07
N GLU A 137 -3.45 12.65 -5.74
CA GLU A 137 -3.12 12.75 -7.16
C GLU A 137 -1.64 12.48 -7.45
N LYS A 138 -1.31 12.36 -8.75
CA LYS A 138 0.05 12.18 -9.29
C LYS A 138 0.66 10.79 -9.05
N VAL A 139 -0.17 9.75 -9.04
CA VAL A 139 0.28 8.36 -9.10
C VAL A 139 0.09 7.77 -10.50
N PRO A 140 0.85 6.73 -10.88
CA PRO A 140 0.63 6.02 -12.13
C PRO A 140 -0.69 5.24 -12.13
N ASN A 141 -1.28 5.08 -13.32
CA ASN A 141 -2.38 4.13 -13.53
C ASN A 141 -1.93 2.73 -13.07
N GLY A 142 -2.83 1.95 -12.50
CA GLY A 142 -2.55 0.66 -11.88
C GLY A 142 -2.26 0.70 -10.39
N SER A 143 -2.07 1.89 -9.79
CA SER A 143 -1.89 2.01 -8.34
C SER A 143 -3.17 1.63 -7.59
N TRP A 144 -3.02 0.94 -6.46
CA TRP A 144 -4.11 0.50 -5.59
C TRP A 144 -4.27 1.41 -4.38
N TRP A 145 -5.40 2.11 -4.35
CA TRP A 145 -5.82 3.00 -3.27
C TRP A 145 -6.99 2.38 -2.51
N GLY A 146 -7.15 2.72 -1.24
CA GLY A 146 -8.37 2.42 -0.51
C GLY A 146 -8.54 3.19 0.80
N SER A 147 -9.69 2.94 1.43
CA SER A 147 -10.09 3.53 2.71
C SER A 147 -10.46 2.45 3.71
N LEU A 148 -9.90 2.59 4.91
CA LEU A 148 -10.21 1.75 6.04
C LEU A 148 -11.14 2.51 7.01
N ARG A 149 -12.13 1.82 7.55
CA ARG A 149 -12.88 2.25 8.73
C ARG A 149 -12.27 1.61 9.97
N VAL A 150 -12.00 2.44 10.98
CA VAL A 150 -11.28 2.04 12.20
C VAL A 150 -12.22 2.16 13.41
N GLU A 151 -12.95 1.11 13.72
CA GLU A 151 -13.87 1.06 14.87
C GLU A 151 -13.13 0.77 16.18
N ASN A 152 -12.01 0.07 16.09
CA ASN A 152 -11.15 -0.21 17.24
C ASN A 152 -10.56 1.08 17.82
N ASN A 153 -10.88 1.36 19.09
CA ASN A 153 -10.44 2.58 19.77
C ASN A 153 -8.92 2.67 19.90
N GLU A 154 -8.24 1.56 20.19
CA GLU A 154 -6.79 1.55 20.38
C GLU A 154 -6.08 1.85 19.05
N VAL A 155 -6.49 1.17 17.98
CA VAL A 155 -5.97 1.43 16.63
C VAL A 155 -6.27 2.86 16.20
N TRP A 156 -7.46 3.37 16.50
CA TRP A 156 -7.81 4.74 16.15
C TRP A 156 -6.93 5.78 16.87
N GLU A 157 -6.59 5.56 18.13
CA GLU A 157 -5.63 6.43 18.82
C GLU A 157 -4.24 6.36 18.18
N LEU A 158 -3.79 5.18 17.70
CA LEU A 158 -2.53 5.03 16.96
C LEU A 158 -2.55 5.79 15.62
N VAL A 159 -3.68 5.81 14.92
CA VAL A 159 -3.83 6.59 13.68
C VAL A 159 -3.77 8.09 14.01
N LYS A 160 -4.53 8.56 15.00
CA LYS A 160 -4.58 9.98 15.38
C LYS A 160 -3.25 10.53 15.87
N ASN A 161 -2.46 9.72 16.56
CA ASN A 161 -1.14 10.13 17.04
C ASN A 161 -0.03 9.91 16.01
N GLY A 162 -0.36 9.44 14.80
CA GLY A 162 0.59 9.21 13.70
C GLY A 162 1.57 8.06 13.94
N LYS A 163 1.30 7.16 14.90
CA LYS A 163 2.12 5.97 15.14
C LYS A 163 1.88 4.89 14.08
N VAL A 164 0.73 4.90 13.43
CA VAL A 164 0.47 4.07 12.25
C VAL A 164 -0.14 4.92 11.15
N LYS A 165 0.34 4.71 9.92
CA LYS A 165 0.04 5.48 8.73
C LYS A 165 0.37 4.67 7.48
#